data_AF-A0A0Q7R7X1-F1
#
_entry.id   AF-A0A0Q7R7X1-F1
#
_cell.length_a   1.000
_cell.length_b   1.000
_cell.length_c   1.000
_cell.angle_alpha   90.00
_cell.angle_beta   90.00
_cell.angle_gamma   90.00
#
_symmetry.space_group_name_H-M   'P 1'
#
loop_
_entity.id
_entity.type
_entity.pdbx_description
1 polymer ?
#
loop_
_entity_poly.entity_id
_entity_poly.type
_entity_poly.pdbx_seq_one_letter_code
_entity_poly.pdbx_strand_id
1 'polypeptide(L)'
;MCWSAPLSDSVTIDPRTAPEACASMAEVRQGVDALDRALVVLLAERQRYMDAAARIKPDRSVVHDDARIEDVVRKVLIAAEPAGLSPAIAEPVWRTLIARCIAHEFEAFDRTRG
;
A
#
# COMPACT_ATOMS: atom_id res chain seq x y z
N MET A 1 -2.47 -19.16 -3.83
CA MET A 1 -1.31 -18.27 -3.99
C MET A 1 -0.78 -17.95 -2.61
N CYS A 2 0.39 -18.47 -2.26
CA CYS A 2 1.05 -18.13 -1.00
C CYS A 2 1.46 -16.67 -1.04
N TRP A 3 0.87 -15.85 -0.17
CA TRP A 3 1.26 -14.46 0.10
C TRP A 3 2.71 -14.35 0.61
N SER A 4 3.30 -15.48 1.03
CA SER A 4 4.61 -15.60 1.69
C SER A 4 5.83 -15.56 0.77
N ALA A 5 5.72 -15.01 -0.45
CA ALA A 5 6.95 -14.74 -1.21
C ALA A 5 7.77 -13.70 -0.43
N PRO A 6 9.06 -13.93 -0.16
CA PRO A 6 9.89 -12.92 0.47
C PRO A 6 9.83 -11.64 -0.37
N LEU A 7 9.72 -10.49 0.30
CA LEU A 7 9.82 -9.19 -0.36
C LEU A 7 11.09 -9.18 -1.21
N SER A 8 10.96 -8.83 -2.49
CA SER A 8 12.10 -8.63 -3.41
C SER A 8 13.13 -7.67 -2.80
N ASP A 9 14.39 -7.77 -3.25
CA ASP A 9 15.57 -7.10 -2.67
C ASP A 9 15.31 -5.67 -2.15
N SER A 10 15.47 -5.57 -0.82
CA SER A 10 15.52 -4.40 0.07
C SER A 10 15.05 -3.05 -0.48
N VAL A 11 13.82 -2.65 -0.11
CA VAL A 11 13.54 -1.22 0.06
C VAL A 11 14.53 -0.69 1.09
N THR A 12 15.44 0.18 0.65
CA THR A 12 16.38 0.83 1.56
C THR A 12 15.62 1.89 2.34
N ILE A 13 15.57 1.73 3.66
CA ILE A 13 14.97 2.71 4.56
C ILE A 13 16.11 3.50 5.20
N ASP A 14 15.95 4.81 5.29
CA ASP A 14 16.99 5.67 5.86
C ASP A 14 17.37 5.28 7.30
N PRO A 15 18.63 5.53 7.70
CA PRO A 15 19.08 5.33 9.07
C PRO A 15 18.20 6.08 10.07
N ARG A 16 17.82 5.38 11.14
CA ARG A 16 17.00 5.90 12.23
C ARG A 16 17.32 5.19 13.54
N THR A 17 17.14 5.90 14.65
CA THR A 17 17.15 5.29 15.97
C THR A 17 16.01 4.26 16.07
N ALA A 18 16.29 3.10 16.67
CA ALA A 18 15.26 2.09 16.90
C ALA A 18 14.17 2.65 17.82
N PRO A 19 12.88 2.31 17.63
CA PRO A 19 11.78 2.87 18.43
C PRO A 19 12.01 2.79 19.95
N GLU A 20 12.51 1.65 20.43
CA GLU A 20 12.84 1.37 21.84
C GLU A 20 14.04 2.15 22.38
N ALA A 21 14.87 2.72 21.50
CA ALA A 21 16.07 3.49 21.85
C ALA A 21 15.89 5.01 21.69
N CYS A 22 14.76 5.48 21.14
CA CYS A 22 14.47 6.90 21.03
C CYS A 22 14.37 7.55 22.43
N ALA A 23 15.13 8.62 22.65
CA ALA A 23 15.12 9.41 23.88
C ALA A 23 14.41 10.77 23.71
N SER A 24 14.03 11.12 22.47
CA SER A 24 13.40 12.40 22.15
C SER A 24 12.35 12.29 21.03
N MET A 25 11.42 13.25 21.00
CA MET A 25 10.45 13.37 19.90
C MET A 25 11.10 13.69 18.55
N ALA A 26 12.32 14.24 18.54
CA ALA A 26 13.06 14.49 17.31
C ALA A 26 13.48 13.17 16.64
N GLU A 27 13.98 12.21 17.42
CA GLU A 27 14.35 10.87 16.92
C GLU A 27 13.13 10.08 16.45
N VAL A 28 12.02 10.17 17.19
CA VAL A 28 10.74 9.57 16.78
C VAL A 28 10.32 10.10 15.40
N ARG A 29 10.32 11.43 15.21
CA ARG A 29 9.95 12.05 13.93
C ARG A 29 10.90 11.64 12.80
N GLN A 30 12.21 11.62 13.05
CA GLN A 30 13.18 11.12 12.07
C GLN A 30 12.87 9.68 11.65
N GLY A 31 12.52 8.82 12.62
CA GLY A 31 12.15 7.44 12.34
C GLY A 31 10.89 7.31 11.50
N VAL A 32 9.86 8.10 11.79
CA VAL A 32 8.63 8.15 10.99
C VAL A 32 8.91 8.69 9.59
N ASP A 33 9.64 9.80 9.47
CA ASP A 33 9.96 10.40 8.17
C ASP A 33 10.74 9.44 7.26
N ALA A 34 11.66 8.65 7.83
CA ALA A 34 12.39 7.61 7.11
C ALA A 34 11.47 6.50 6.57
N LEU A 35 10.51 6.06 7.40
CA LEU A 35 9.51 5.07 7.00
C LEU A 35 8.55 5.63 5.94
N ASP A 36 8.10 6.87 6.10
CA ASP A 36 7.18 7.51 5.15
C ASP A 36 7.81 7.69 3.78
N ARG A 37 9.11 8.02 3.70
CA ARG A 37 9.83 8.05 2.42
C ARG A 37 9.85 6.68 1.74
N ALA A 38 10.09 5.61 2.49
CA ALA A 38 10.03 4.25 1.98
C ALA A 38 8.60 3.87 1.53
N LEU A 39 7.59 4.26 2.30
CA LEU A 39 6.18 4.04 1.95
C LEU A 39 5.80 4.76 0.65
N VAL A 40 6.24 6.01 0.44
CA VAL A 40 5.98 6.74 -0.81
C VAL A 40 6.52 5.99 -2.03
N VAL A 41 7.74 5.45 -1.95
CA VAL A 41 8.34 4.65 -3.04
C VAL A 41 7.50 3.41 -3.33
N LEU A 42 7.10 2.68 -2.29
CA LEU A 42 6.26 1.47 -2.40
C LEU A 42 4.86 1.77 -2.96
N LEU A 43 4.24 2.86 -2.50
CA LEU A 43 2.92 3.28 -2.96
C LEU A 43 2.96 3.77 -4.42
N ALA A 44 4.03 4.44 -4.83
CA ALA A 44 4.24 4.79 -6.23
C ALA A 44 4.37 3.55 -7.12
N GLU A 45 5.06 2.50 -6.67
CA GLU A 45 5.08 1.23 -7.37
C GLU A 45 3.70 0.56 -7.43
N ARG A 46 2.98 0.53 -6.30
CA ARG A 46 1.61 0.02 -6.25
C ARG A 46 0.69 0.78 -7.22
N GLN A 47 0.87 2.10 -7.37
CA GLN A 47 0.13 2.91 -8.34
C GLN A 47 0.43 2.49 -9.79
N ARG A 48 1.69 2.20 -10.15
CA ARG A 48 2.03 1.70 -11.49
C ARG A 48 1.35 0.38 -11.84
N TYR A 49 1.05 -0.47 -10.86
CA TYR A 49 0.22 -1.66 -11.07
C TYR A 49 -1.23 -1.31 -11.42
N MET A 50 -1.75 -0.18 -10.95
CA MET A 50 -3.08 0.31 -11.35
C MET A 50 -3.05 0.82 -12.80
N ASP A 51 -1.97 1.47 -13.23
CA ASP A 51 -1.77 1.85 -14.64
C ASP A 51 -1.72 0.60 -15.55
N ALA A 52 -1.06 -0.48 -15.07
CA ALA A 52 -1.07 -1.76 -15.77
C ALA A 52 -2.47 -2.39 -15.81
N ALA A 53 -3.21 -2.37 -14.69
CA ALA A 53 -4.58 -2.87 -14.62
C ALA A 53 -5.50 -2.11 -15.59
N ALA A 54 -5.44 -0.78 -15.60
CA ALA A 54 -6.20 0.07 -16.52
C ALA A 54 -5.93 -0.29 -18.00
N ARG A 55 -4.67 -0.53 -18.37
CA ARG A 55 -4.32 -0.97 -19.73
C ARG A 55 -4.91 -2.34 -20.09
N ILE A 56 -4.90 -3.28 -19.15
CA ILE A 56 -5.28 -4.69 -19.36
C ILE A 56 -6.80 -4.88 -19.31
N LYS A 57 -7.51 -4.15 -18.44
CA LYS A 57 -8.95 -4.33 -18.25
C LYS A 57 -9.70 -4.04 -19.56
N PRO A 58 -10.65 -4.92 -19.94
CA PRO A 58 -11.39 -4.78 -21.19
C PRO A 58 -12.46 -3.70 -21.12
N ASP A 59 -13.00 -3.43 -19.92
CA ASP A 59 -14.15 -2.56 -19.72
C ASP A 59 -14.03 -1.72 -18.45
N ARG A 60 -14.72 -0.57 -18.42
CA ARG A 60 -14.73 0.35 -17.28
C ARG A 60 -15.45 -0.23 -16.06
N SER A 61 -16.49 -1.05 -16.25
CA SER A 61 -17.27 -1.64 -15.15
C SER A 61 -16.47 -2.60 -14.28
N VAL A 62 -15.41 -3.21 -14.80
CA VAL A 62 -14.53 -4.13 -14.05
C VAL A 62 -13.39 -3.41 -13.33
N VAL A 63 -13.34 -2.08 -13.36
CA VAL A 63 -12.37 -1.31 -12.57
C VAL A 63 -12.66 -1.46 -11.06
N HIS A 64 -13.93 -1.45 -10.67
CA HIS A 64 -14.37 -1.64 -9.29
C HIS A 64 -14.85 -3.07 -9.04
N ASP A 65 -14.27 -3.75 -8.05
CA ASP A 65 -14.59 -5.14 -7.70
C ASP A 65 -14.61 -5.31 -6.17
N ASP A 66 -15.82 -5.37 -5.59
CA ASP A 66 -16.03 -5.51 -4.16
C ASP A 66 -15.40 -6.78 -3.58
N ALA A 67 -15.51 -7.91 -4.31
CA ALA A 67 -14.95 -9.17 -3.86
C ALA A 67 -13.42 -9.09 -3.77
N ARG A 68 -12.79 -8.40 -4.72
CA ARG A 68 -11.34 -8.15 -4.69
C ARG A 68 -10.95 -7.18 -3.57
N ILE A 69 -11.72 -6.13 -3.30
CA ILE A 69 -11.47 -5.17 -2.21
C ILE A 69 -11.46 -5.91 -0.87
N GLU A 70 -12.50 -6.68 -0.56
CA GLU A 70 -12.60 -7.42 0.70
C GLU A 70 -11.53 -8.50 0.83
N ASP A 71 -11.11 -9.11 -0.29
CA ASP A 71 -9.98 -10.03 -0.30
C ASP A 71 -8.64 -9.34 0.03
N VAL A 72 -8.38 -8.13 -0.47
CA VAL A 72 -7.18 -7.35 -0.06
C VAL A 72 -7.24 -7.04 1.43
N VAL A 73 -8.36 -6.50 1.93
CA VAL A 73 -8.49 -6.09 3.33
C VAL A 73 -8.29 -7.27 4.26
N ARG A 74 -8.91 -8.43 3.97
CA ARG A 74 -8.73 -9.65 4.76
C ARG A 74 -7.26 -10.09 4.83
N LYS A 75 -6.56 -10.09 3.69
CA LYS A 75 -5.14 -10.48 3.62
C LYS A 75 -4.26 -9.54 4.43
N VAL A 76 -4.53 -8.24 4.36
CA VAL A 76 -3.81 -7.22 5.13
C VAL A 76 -4.01 -7.43 6.63
N LEU A 77 -5.24 -7.66 7.08
CA LEU A 77 -5.53 -7.89 8.49
C LEU A 77 -4.85 -9.15 9.04
N ILE A 78 -4.84 -10.23 8.26
CA ILE A 78 -4.10 -11.45 8.60
C ILE A 78 -2.59 -11.19 8.69
N ALA A 79 -2.04 -10.38 7.80
CA ALA A 79 -0.61 -10.05 7.81
C ALA A 79 -0.22 -9.05 8.90
N ALA A 80 -1.14 -8.16 9.30
CA ALA A 80 -0.92 -7.12 10.30
C ALA A 80 -0.72 -7.70 11.70
N GLU A 81 -1.44 -8.79 12.04
CA GLU A 81 -1.41 -9.41 13.36
C GLU A 81 -0.01 -9.89 13.80
N PRO A 82 0.69 -10.78 13.07
CA PRO A 82 2.03 -11.20 13.45
C PRO A 82 3.10 -10.09 13.32
N ALA A 83 2.80 -9.01 12.58
CA ALA A 83 3.67 -7.85 12.44
C ALA A 83 3.49 -6.81 13.58
N GLY A 84 2.50 -7.00 14.47
CA GLY A 84 2.21 -6.06 15.56
C GLY A 84 1.49 -4.79 15.12
N LEU A 85 0.93 -4.74 13.90
CA LEU A 85 0.15 -3.60 13.42
C LEU A 85 -1.32 -3.73 13.86
N SER A 86 -1.80 -2.73 14.58
CA SER A 86 -3.19 -2.69 15.05
C SER A 86 -4.20 -2.76 13.88
N PRO A 87 -5.22 -3.63 13.94
CA PRO A 87 -6.32 -3.66 12.96
C PRO A 87 -7.04 -2.32 12.82
N ALA A 88 -7.15 -1.56 13.91
CA ALA A 88 -7.76 -0.22 13.91
C ALA A 88 -6.95 0.82 13.11
N ILE A 89 -5.67 0.54 12.84
CA ILE A 89 -4.83 1.33 11.91
C ILE A 89 -4.89 0.70 10.51
N ALA A 90 -4.64 -0.61 10.41
CA ALA A 90 -4.49 -1.31 9.14
C ALA A 90 -5.74 -1.21 8.26
N GLU A 91 -6.93 -1.54 8.77
CA GLU A 91 -8.14 -1.56 7.95
C GLU A 91 -8.48 -0.20 7.31
N PRO A 92 -8.64 0.90 8.08
CA PRO A 92 -9.03 2.18 7.47
C PRO A 92 -7.97 2.74 6.52
N VAL A 93 -6.68 2.53 6.81
CA VAL A 93 -5.59 2.94 5.91
C VAL A 93 -5.69 2.20 4.58
N TRP A 94 -5.84 0.88 4.60
CA TRP A 94 -5.93 0.11 3.36
C TRP A 94 -7.23 0.33 2.59
N ARG A 95 -8.37 0.47 3.26
CA ARG A 95 -9.63 0.84 2.59
C ARG A 95 -9.51 2.17 1.88
N THR A 96 -8.92 3.18 2.53
CA THR A 96 -8.68 4.49 1.92
C THR A 96 -7.72 4.40 0.74
N LEU A 97 -6.60 3.69 0.90
CA LEU A 97 -5.63 3.48 -0.16
C LEU A 97 -6.27 2.79 -1.39
N ILE A 98 -7.04 1.73 -1.17
CA ILE A 98 -7.74 1.01 -2.24
C ILE A 98 -8.71 1.94 -2.97
N ALA A 99 -9.54 2.68 -2.25
CA ALA A 99 -10.48 3.63 -2.85
C ALA A 99 -9.77 4.69 -3.72
N ARG A 100 -8.62 5.22 -3.25
CA ARG A 100 -7.82 6.18 -4.03
C ARG A 100 -7.17 5.53 -5.25
N CYS A 101 -6.71 4.29 -5.15
CA CYS A 101 -6.16 3.58 -6.30
C CYS A 101 -7.22 3.24 -7.35
N ILE A 102 -8.45 2.89 -6.95
CA ILE A 102 -9.58 2.69 -7.87
C ILE A 102 -9.89 4.00 -8.61
N ALA A 103 -9.93 5.14 -7.91
CA ALA A 103 -10.12 6.44 -8.55
C ALA A 103 -9.03 6.77 -9.58
N HIS A 104 -7.75 6.56 -9.22
CA HIS A 104 -6.63 6.70 -10.15
C HIS A 104 -6.74 5.75 -11.35
N GLU A 105 -7.15 4.51 -11.11
CA GLU A 105 -7.32 3.51 -12.16
C GLU A 105 -8.43 3.90 -13.15
N PHE A 106 -9.54 4.46 -12.68
CA PHE A 106 -10.59 4.98 -13.55
C PHE A 106 -10.08 6.09 -14.47
N GLU A 107 -9.32 7.05 -13.95
CA GLU A 107 -8.72 8.12 -14.75
C GLU A 107 -7.70 7.58 -15.74
N ALA A 108 -6.87 6.62 -15.31
CA ALA A 108 -5.89 5.95 -16.17
C ALA A 108 -6.57 5.16 -17.29
N PHE A 109 -7.65 4.45 -16.99
CA PHE A 109 -8.44 3.71 -17.98
C PHE A 109 -8.98 4.67 -19.04
N ASP A 110 -9.61 5.76 -18.65
CA ASP A 110 -10.19 6.74 -19.59
C ASP A 110 -9.11 7.33 -20.52
N ARG A 111 -7.91 7.64 -20.00
CA ARG A 111 -6.77 8.10 -20.81
C ARG A 111 -6.30 7.07 -21.84
N THR A 112 -6.54 5.77 -21.63
CA THR A 112 -6.16 4.73 -22.61
C THR A 112 -7.24 4.44 -23.67
N ARG A 113 -8.42 5.06 -23.54
CA ARG A 113 -9.58 4.87 -24.44
C ARG A 113 -10.01 6.12 -25.19
N GLY A 114 -9.57 7.30 -24.76
CA GLY A 114 -9.62 8.55 -25.55
C GLY A 114 -8.48 8.62 -26.57
#